data_AF-A0A523Q3D0-F1
#
_entry.id   AF-A0A523Q3D0-F1
#
_cell.length_a   1.000
_cell.length_b   1.000
_cell.length_c   1.000
_cell.angle_alpha   90.00
_cell.angle_beta   90.00
_cell.angle_gamma   90.00
#
_symmetry.space_group_name_H-M   'P 1'
#
loop_
_entity.id
_entity.type
_entity.pdbx_description
1 polymer ?
#
loop_
_entity_poly.entity_id
_entity_poly.type
_entity_poly.pdbx_seq_one_letter_code
_entity_poly.pdbx_strand_id
1 'polypeptide(L)'
;MIGRIVRPADFERVLSAHQRSKSTHFAVHYLAGVPSRAGPVSVKAVDSPVFPPLSTELSTGEPLLAVPAVDEGGQWLGLVVPKRHAKRAVTRTLIKRQVKAAMALHASELPAGLWVVRVRAPFDRQQFPSAASAALRALAREELSTLFHRAVHSPLPPSAGRKPRGGQGKAKAAAPSSDVSAS
;
A
#
# COMPACT_ATOMS: atom_id res chain seq x y z
N MET A 1 9.43 -7.43 -8.08
CA MET A 1 9.38 -6.04 -8.60
C MET A 1 8.52 -5.22 -7.65
N ILE A 2 8.98 -4.04 -7.22
CA ILE A 2 8.23 -3.19 -6.27
C ILE A 2 7.35 -2.22 -7.06
N GLY A 3 6.03 -2.34 -6.91
CA GLY A 3 5.04 -1.42 -7.46
C GLY A 3 4.90 -0.14 -6.62
N ARG A 4 4.13 0.83 -7.11
CA ARG A 4 3.83 2.07 -6.40
C ARG A 4 2.34 2.18 -6.08
N ILE A 5 2.01 2.65 -4.89
CA ILE A 5 0.63 3.05 -4.55
C ILE A 5 0.36 4.43 -5.15
N VAL A 6 -0.68 4.51 -5.98
CA VAL A 6 -1.04 5.75 -6.69
C VAL A 6 -2.33 6.36 -6.16
N ARG A 7 -3.30 5.52 -5.75
CA ARG A 7 -4.66 5.96 -5.43
C ARG A 7 -4.79 6.42 -3.97
N PRO A 8 -5.43 7.57 -3.70
CA PRO A 8 -5.68 8.04 -2.33
C PRO A 8 -6.40 7.01 -1.46
N ALA A 9 -7.40 6.31 -2.01
CA ALA A 9 -8.13 5.28 -1.29
C ALA A 9 -7.23 4.14 -0.76
N ASP A 10 -6.20 3.74 -1.52
CA ASP A 10 -5.25 2.72 -1.05
C ASP A 10 -4.33 3.28 0.04
N PHE A 11 -3.93 4.55 -0.05
CA PHE A 11 -3.21 5.21 1.03
C PHE A 11 -4.03 5.26 2.32
N GLU A 12 -5.30 5.68 2.23
CA GLU A 12 -6.21 5.77 3.38
C GLU A 12 -6.45 4.40 4.01
N ARG A 13 -6.68 3.36 3.20
CA ARG A 13 -6.84 1.98 3.67
C ARG A 13 -5.62 1.50 4.45
N VAL A 14 -4.42 1.72 3.93
CA VAL A 14 -3.18 1.28 4.60
C VAL A 14 -2.89 2.14 5.84
N LEU A 15 -3.14 3.45 5.79
CA LEU A 15 -2.94 4.33 6.95
C LEU A 15 -3.94 4.07 8.08
N SER A 16 -5.13 3.57 7.74
CA SER A 16 -6.15 3.12 8.72
C SER A 16 -5.80 1.75 9.32
N ALA A 17 -4.96 0.97 8.64
CA ALA A 17 -4.46 -0.30 9.17
C ALA A 17 -3.45 -0.09 10.31
N HIS A 18 -3.26 -1.13 11.11
CA HIS A 18 -2.33 -1.11 12.24
C HIS A 18 -0.89 -0.80 11.82
N GLN A 19 -0.18 -0.07 12.67
CA GLN A 19 1.24 0.22 12.47
C GLN A 19 2.04 -1.05 12.72
N ARG A 20 2.77 -1.52 11.71
CA ARG A 20 3.60 -2.73 11.80
C ARG A 20 4.88 -2.49 12.57
N SER A 21 5.48 -1.30 12.39
CA SER A 21 6.64 -0.86 13.15
C SER A 21 6.72 0.67 13.24
N LYS A 22 7.42 1.16 14.25
CA LYS A 22 7.67 2.58 14.48
C LYS A 22 9.10 2.82 14.95
N SER A 23 9.63 3.96 14.54
CA SER A 23 10.88 4.58 14.98
C SER A 23 10.57 6.01 15.45
N THR A 24 11.59 6.72 15.92
CA THR A 24 11.53 8.14 16.27
C THR A 24 11.02 8.97 15.10
N HIS A 25 11.59 8.81 13.90
CA HIS A 25 11.22 9.65 12.75
C HIS A 25 10.20 9.01 11.80
N PHE A 26 10.05 7.69 11.82
CA PHE A 26 9.30 6.93 10.82
C PHE A 26 8.27 5.98 11.42
N ALA A 27 7.21 5.68 10.69
CA ALA A 27 6.43 4.46 10.91
C ALA A 27 6.06 3.78 9.61
N VAL A 28 5.89 2.47 9.70
CA VAL A 28 5.49 1.59 8.60
C VAL A 28 4.11 1.03 8.91
N HIS A 29 3.24 1.17 7.93
CA HIS A 29 1.94 0.54 7.88
C HIS A 29 1.97 -0.56 6.82
N TYR A 30 1.31 -1.68 7.13
CA TYR A 30 1.21 -2.83 6.24
C TYR A 30 -0.24 -3.28 6.14
N LEU A 31 -0.67 -3.59 4.92
CA LEU A 31 -1.94 -4.24 4.66
C LEU A 31 -1.72 -5.34 3.62
N ALA A 32 -2.10 -6.57 3.96
CA ALA A 32 -2.11 -7.67 3.00
C ALA A 32 -3.16 -7.40 1.92
N GLY A 33 -2.75 -7.42 0.65
CA GLY A 33 -3.65 -7.17 -0.47
C GLY A 33 -2.97 -6.49 -1.66
N VAL A 34 -3.76 -6.28 -2.71
CA VAL A 34 -3.34 -5.60 -3.94
C VAL A 34 -3.94 -4.19 -4.00
N PRO A 35 -3.28 -3.22 -4.64
CA PRO A 35 -3.84 -1.88 -4.81
C PRO A 35 -5.13 -1.98 -5.63
N SER A 36 -6.08 -1.11 -5.32
CA SER A 36 -7.37 -1.12 -5.98
C SER A 36 -7.17 -0.78 -7.45
N ARG A 37 -7.27 -1.78 -8.34
CA ARG A 37 -7.09 -1.60 -9.78
C ARG A 37 -8.07 -0.55 -10.30
N ALA A 38 -7.63 0.26 -11.25
CA ALA A 38 -8.55 0.97 -12.13
C ALA A 38 -9.25 -0.07 -13.01
N GLY A 39 -10.22 -0.79 -12.45
CA GLY A 39 -11.20 -1.44 -13.31
C GLY A 39 -11.92 -0.34 -14.06
N PRO A 40 -12.17 -0.48 -15.37
CA PRO A 40 -13.26 0.28 -15.98
C PRO A 40 -14.50 0.00 -15.12
N VAL A 41 -15.32 1.03 -14.93
CA VAL A 41 -16.66 0.89 -14.37
C VAL A 41 -17.25 -0.38 -14.98
N SER A 42 -17.70 -1.33 -14.14
CA SER A 42 -18.52 -2.44 -14.63
C SER A 42 -19.80 -1.80 -15.14
N VAL A 43 -19.79 -1.41 -16.40
CA VAL A 43 -20.99 -1.03 -17.13
C VAL A 43 -21.75 -2.33 -17.22
N LYS A 44 -22.89 -2.39 -16.52
CA LYS A 44 -23.90 -3.40 -16.80
C LYS A 44 -24.12 -3.43 -18.31
N ALA A 45 -24.20 -4.64 -18.84
CA ALA A 45 -24.48 -4.93 -20.24
C ALA A 45 -25.59 -4.03 -20.80
N VAL A 46 -25.28 -3.31 -21.88
CA VAL A 46 -26.21 -2.95 -22.96
C VAL A 46 -25.41 -2.82 -24.26
N ASP A 47 -26.00 -3.32 -25.33
CA ASP A 47 -25.47 -3.61 -26.67
C ASP A 47 -24.73 -2.47 -27.40
N SER A 48 -23.82 -2.90 -28.28
CA SER A 48 -23.06 -2.20 -29.35
C SER A 48 -23.90 -1.31 -30.31
N PRO A 49 -23.28 -0.64 -31.33
CA PRO A 49 -21.97 0.03 -31.46
C PRO A 49 -22.17 1.48 -32.04
N VAL A 50 -21.11 2.18 -32.52
CA VAL A 50 -21.06 3.22 -33.62
C VAL A 50 -20.16 4.46 -33.30
N PHE A 51 -18.94 4.40 -33.87
CA PHE A 51 -17.98 5.43 -34.38
C PHE A 51 -17.36 6.55 -33.50
N PRO A 52 -16.03 6.80 -33.62
CA PRO A 52 -15.33 7.94 -33.05
C PRO A 52 -15.24 9.13 -34.01
N PRO A 53 -15.05 10.36 -33.50
CA PRO A 53 -14.17 11.30 -34.18
C PRO A 53 -13.05 11.82 -33.28
N LEU A 54 -11.83 11.53 -33.76
CA LEU A 54 -10.71 12.47 -33.96
C LEU A 54 -10.31 13.41 -32.82
N SER A 55 -9.22 13.00 -32.18
CA SER A 55 -8.00 13.77 -31.88
C SER A 55 -8.07 15.29 -32.01
N THR A 56 -7.87 15.96 -30.88
CA THR A 56 -7.14 17.22 -30.82
C THR A 56 -6.02 17.04 -29.79
N GLU A 57 -4.87 16.61 -30.29
CA GLU A 57 -3.58 16.73 -29.63
C GLU A 57 -3.20 18.22 -29.57
N LEU A 58 -2.91 18.73 -28.37
CA LEU A 58 -2.00 19.84 -28.15
C LEU A 58 -1.39 19.71 -26.75
N SER A 59 -0.36 18.87 -26.69
CA SER A 59 0.93 19.03 -26.01
C SER A 59 1.04 20.12 -24.93
N THR A 60 1.43 19.73 -23.71
CA THR A 60 2.79 19.96 -23.17
C THR A 60 2.92 19.33 -21.78
N GLY A 61 3.79 18.32 -21.64
CA GLY A 61 4.38 17.94 -20.35
C GLY A 61 4.25 16.49 -19.90
N GLU A 62 4.79 15.53 -20.67
CA GLU A 62 5.36 14.30 -20.11
C GLU A 62 6.56 14.70 -19.21
N PRO A 63 6.81 14.02 -18.07
CA PRO A 63 7.39 12.69 -18.20
C PRO A 63 6.82 11.63 -17.24
N LEU A 64 6.47 10.50 -17.84
CA LEU A 64 7.12 9.20 -17.61
C LEU A 64 6.51 8.30 -16.52
N LEU A 65 6.09 7.13 -17.03
CA LEU A 65 5.86 5.84 -16.37
C LEU A 65 4.47 5.64 -15.76
N ALA A 66 3.50 5.41 -16.64
CA ALA A 66 2.47 4.40 -16.38
C ALA A 66 3.17 3.04 -16.20
N VAL A 67 3.57 2.73 -14.96
CA VAL A 67 4.10 1.41 -14.60
C VAL A 67 2.94 0.41 -14.79
N PRO A 68 3.10 -0.66 -15.59
CA PRO A 68 2.03 -1.61 -15.82
C PRO A 68 1.57 -2.17 -14.47
N ALA A 69 0.25 -2.26 -14.31
CA ALA A 69 -0.37 -2.87 -13.14
C ALA A 69 0.15 -4.31 -13.02
N VAL A 70 1.09 -4.53 -12.10
CA VAL A 70 1.63 -5.86 -11.82
C VAL A 70 0.53 -6.62 -11.09
N ASP A 71 -0.09 -7.54 -11.80
CA ASP A 71 -1.13 -8.43 -11.30
C ASP A 71 -0.54 -9.43 -10.27
N GLU A 72 -1.20 -9.48 -9.11
CA GLU A 72 -1.36 -10.64 -8.21
C GLU A 72 -0.19 -11.21 -7.39
N GLY A 73 1.00 -10.57 -7.34
CA GLY A 73 2.08 -11.05 -6.45
C GLY A 73 3.11 -10.05 -5.94
N GLY A 74 2.86 -8.73 -6.06
CA GLY A 74 3.87 -7.70 -5.79
C GLY A 74 3.88 -7.12 -4.36
N GLN A 75 4.95 -6.38 -4.04
CA GLN A 75 4.94 -5.39 -2.96
C GLN A 75 4.70 -4.00 -3.54
N TRP A 76 3.79 -3.21 -2.96
CA TRP A 76 3.55 -1.83 -3.38
C TRP A 76 3.96 -0.83 -2.32
N LEU A 77 4.71 0.19 -2.72
CA LEU A 77 5.22 1.23 -1.82
C LEU A 77 4.45 2.54 -1.97
N GLY A 78 3.94 3.04 -0.85
CA GLY A 78 3.51 4.42 -0.64
C GLY A 78 4.45 5.12 0.35
N LEU A 79 4.70 6.41 0.12
CA LEU A 79 5.54 7.21 1.03
C LEU A 79 4.90 8.57 1.29
N VAL A 80 4.74 8.88 2.57
CA VAL A 80 4.14 10.13 3.06
C VAL A 80 5.20 10.92 3.83
N VAL A 81 5.69 12.01 3.23
CA VAL A 81 6.65 12.95 3.85
C VAL A 81 6.00 14.33 3.98
N PRO A 82 5.40 14.66 5.14
CA PRO A 82 4.79 15.97 5.34
C PRO A 82 5.82 17.11 5.29
N LYS A 83 5.45 18.24 4.68
CA LYS A 83 6.32 19.43 4.58
C LYS A 83 6.78 19.94 5.96
N ARG A 84 5.94 19.80 7.00
CA ARG A 84 6.27 20.21 8.38
C ARG A 84 7.43 19.42 9.00
N HIS A 85 7.59 18.13 8.63
CA HIS A 85 8.62 17.25 9.20
C HIS A 85 9.93 17.28 8.41
N ALA A 86 9.87 17.66 7.14
CA ALA A 86 11.03 17.86 6.29
C ALA A 86 10.87 19.15 5.46
N LYS A 87 11.19 20.28 6.10
CA LYS A 87 11.03 21.63 5.51
C LYS A 87 11.82 21.79 4.20
N ARG A 88 13.05 21.26 4.15
CA ARG A 88 13.94 21.35 2.99
C ARG A 88 13.61 20.27 1.95
N ALA A 89 13.57 20.65 0.68
CA ALA A 89 13.30 19.72 -0.43
C ALA A 89 14.32 18.59 -0.51
N VAL A 90 15.61 18.90 -0.32
CA VAL A 90 16.72 17.94 -0.35
C VAL A 90 16.51 16.81 0.67
N THR A 91 16.16 17.16 1.91
CA THR A 91 15.85 16.18 2.96
C THR A 91 14.69 15.26 2.56
N ARG A 92 13.61 15.82 1.99
CA ARG A 92 12.51 15.01 1.47
C ARG A 92 13.01 14.03 0.42
N THR A 93 13.75 14.50 -0.59
CA THR A 93 14.28 13.65 -1.68
C THR A 93 15.22 12.57 -1.16
N LEU A 94 16.08 12.89 -0.19
CA LEU A 94 16.95 11.92 0.47
C LEU A 94 16.14 10.83 1.16
N ILE A 95 15.14 11.19 1.97
CA ILE A 95 14.25 10.24 2.62
C ILE A 95 13.56 9.35 1.59
N LYS A 96 13.01 9.93 0.50
CA LYS A 96 12.37 9.14 -0.57
C LYS A 96 13.32 8.11 -1.17
N ARG A 97 14.57 8.49 -1.40
CA ARG A 97 15.58 7.58 -1.94
C ARG A 97 15.98 6.49 -0.95
N GLN A 98 16.19 6.85 0.33
CA GLN A 98 16.56 5.89 1.36
C GLN A 98 15.47 4.84 1.61
N VAL A 99 14.20 5.25 1.67
CA VAL A 99 13.09 4.32 1.86
C VAL A 99 12.99 3.34 0.68
N LYS A 100 13.12 3.84 -0.56
CA LYS A 100 13.13 2.98 -1.75
C LYS A 100 14.28 1.98 -1.72
N ALA A 101 15.49 2.43 -1.34
CA ALA A 101 16.66 1.58 -1.26
C ALA A 101 16.52 0.51 -0.16
N ALA A 102 16.06 0.90 1.03
CA ALA A 102 15.83 -0.02 2.14
C ALA A 102 14.77 -1.08 1.79
N MET A 103 13.66 -0.69 1.16
CA MET A 103 12.65 -1.65 0.73
C MET A 103 13.18 -2.61 -0.34
N ALA A 104 14.00 -2.13 -1.28
CA ALA A 104 14.61 -2.99 -2.30
C ALA A 104 15.54 -4.03 -1.68
N LEU A 105 16.29 -3.67 -0.63
CA LEU A 105 17.16 -4.60 0.10
C LEU A 105 16.37 -5.70 0.83
N HIS A 106 15.23 -5.36 1.42
CA HIS A 106 14.39 -6.31 2.16
C HIS A 106 13.28 -6.93 1.29
N ALA A 107 13.27 -6.70 -0.02
CA ALA A 107 12.17 -7.11 -0.89
C ALA A 107 11.94 -8.63 -0.93
N SER A 108 12.98 -9.43 -0.69
CA SER A 108 12.91 -10.89 -0.63
C SER A 108 12.23 -11.41 0.64
N GLU A 109 12.38 -10.69 1.75
CA GLU A 109 11.86 -11.07 3.06
C GLU A 109 10.50 -10.43 3.37
N LEU A 110 10.18 -9.33 2.69
CA LEU A 110 8.94 -8.59 2.92
C LEU A 110 7.73 -9.30 2.29
N PRO A 111 6.68 -9.56 3.09
CA PRO A 111 5.42 -10.09 2.58
C PRO A 111 4.84 -9.25 1.44
N ALA A 112 4.26 -9.94 0.45
CA ALA A 112 3.46 -9.33 -0.60
C ALA A 112 2.32 -8.51 0.04
N GLY A 113 2.05 -7.33 -0.52
CA GLY A 113 1.08 -6.40 0.06
C GLY A 113 1.39 -4.93 -0.12
N LEU A 114 0.54 -4.12 0.49
CA LEU A 114 0.62 -2.66 0.49
C LEU A 114 1.46 -2.19 1.68
N TRP A 115 2.49 -1.41 1.39
CA TRP A 115 3.42 -0.84 2.37
C TRP A 115 3.35 0.68 2.30
N VAL A 116 3.02 1.35 3.41
CA VAL A 116 3.10 2.81 3.50
C VAL A 116 4.06 3.23 4.58
N VAL A 117 5.07 4.00 4.21
CA VAL A 117 6.01 4.63 5.15
C VAL A 117 5.59 6.08 5.37
N ARG A 118 5.43 6.49 6.63
CA ARG A 118 5.10 7.86 7.02
C ARG A 118 6.20 8.45 7.89
N VAL A 119 6.60 9.68 7.58
CA VAL A 119 7.45 10.49 8.45
C VAL A 119 6.57 11.14 9.53
N ARG A 120 6.96 10.99 10.80
CA ARG A 120 6.17 11.41 11.97
C ARG A 120 6.80 12.54 12.78
N ALA A 121 8.13 12.57 12.86
CA ALA A 121 8.86 13.58 13.60
C ALA A 121 9.67 14.47 12.65
N PRO A 122 9.86 15.75 12.98
CA PRO A 122 10.72 16.63 12.20
C PRO A 122 12.20 16.26 12.35
N PHE A 123 12.95 16.38 11.27
CA PHE A 123 14.42 16.37 11.35
C PHE A 123 14.89 17.75 11.81
N ASP A 124 15.57 17.79 12.96
CA ASP A 124 16.01 19.05 13.57
C ASP A 124 17.08 19.75 12.72
N ARG A 125 16.89 21.05 12.52
CA ARG A 125 17.80 21.90 11.74
C ARG A 125 19.07 22.24 12.52
N GLN A 126 19.01 22.24 13.85
CA GLN A 126 20.17 22.51 14.70
C GLN A 126 21.12 21.31 14.73
N GLN A 127 20.57 20.10 14.81
CA GLN A 127 21.35 18.86 14.77
C GLN A 127 21.89 18.55 13.37
N PHE A 128 21.20 18.98 12.31
CA PHE A 128 21.61 18.76 10.92
C PHE A 128 21.72 20.09 10.14
N PRO A 129 22.81 20.86 10.33
CA PRO A 129 22.99 22.15 9.66
C PRO A 129 23.02 22.01 8.12
N SER A 130 23.62 20.92 7.62
CA SER A 130 23.63 20.58 6.20
C SER A 130 22.55 19.56 5.86
N ALA A 131 21.61 19.94 5.00
CA ALA A 131 20.47 19.12 4.55
C ALA A 131 20.86 17.84 3.79
N ALA A 132 22.13 17.74 3.41
CA ALA A 132 22.76 16.60 2.74
C ALA A 132 23.93 16.03 3.54
N SER A 133 24.02 16.32 4.84
CA SER A 133 25.10 15.80 5.68
C SER A 133 25.11 14.28 5.66
N ALA A 134 26.32 13.71 5.63
CA ALA A 134 26.52 12.27 5.75
C ALA A 134 25.87 11.73 7.04
N ALA A 135 25.89 12.53 8.13
CA ALA A 135 25.25 12.22 9.40
C ALA A 135 23.73 12.01 9.27
N LEU A 136 23.00 12.93 8.59
CA LEU A 136 21.56 12.77 8.37
C LEU A 136 21.26 11.52 7.54
N ARG A 137 22.08 11.26 6.51
CA ARG A 137 21.93 10.09 5.66
C ARG A 137 22.20 8.79 6.42
N ALA A 138 23.22 8.77 7.28
CA ALA A 138 23.57 7.63 8.10
C ALA A 138 22.47 7.33 9.12
N LEU A 139 22.02 8.34 9.88
CA LEU A 139 20.94 8.19 10.85
C LEU A 139 19.63 7.75 10.21
N ALA A 140 19.24 8.36 9.08
CA ALA A 140 18.04 7.93 8.36
C ALA A 140 18.16 6.49 7.84
N ARG A 141 19.35 6.07 7.38
CA ARG A 141 19.59 4.71 6.89
C ARG A 141 19.55 3.70 8.03
N GLU A 142 20.17 4.01 9.16
CA GLU A 142 20.18 3.18 10.36
C GLU A 142 18.76 2.99 10.88
N GLU A 143 18.01 4.08 11.08
CA GLU A 143 16.63 4.01 11.52
C GLU A 143 15.75 3.20 10.57
N LEU A 144 15.89 3.40 9.25
CA LEU A 144 15.13 2.64 8.27
C LEU A 144 15.51 1.16 8.28
N SER A 145 16.79 0.82 8.42
CA SER A 145 17.26 -0.56 8.57
C SER A 145 16.61 -1.24 9.77
N THR A 146 16.68 -0.61 10.95
CA THR A 146 16.05 -1.13 12.17
C THR A 146 14.53 -1.25 12.02
N LEU A 147 13.90 -0.27 11.37
CA LEU A 147 12.45 -0.22 11.15
C LEU A 147 11.97 -1.36 10.23
N PHE A 148 12.69 -1.62 9.14
CA PHE A 148 12.38 -2.71 8.20
C PHE A 148 12.72 -4.06 8.79
N HIS A 149 13.86 -4.20 9.47
CA HIS A 149 14.21 -5.42 10.19
C HIS A 149 13.11 -5.82 11.19
N ARG A 150 12.64 -4.87 12.02
CA ARG A 150 11.50 -5.12 12.92
C ARG A 150 10.21 -5.44 12.17
N ALA A 151 9.96 -4.83 11.01
CA ALA A 151 8.76 -5.10 10.23
C ALA A 151 8.74 -6.52 9.65
N VAL A 152 9.89 -7.02 9.19
CA VAL A 152 10.06 -8.39 8.68
C VAL A 152 9.83 -9.42 9.79
N HIS A 153 10.39 -9.20 10.98
CA HIS A 153 10.32 -10.14 12.11
C HIS A 153 9.04 -10.00 12.95
N SER A 154 8.23 -8.97 12.73
CA SER A 154 6.96 -8.80 13.42
C SER A 154 5.93 -9.79 12.87
N PRO A 155 5.23 -10.54 13.74
CA PRO A 155 4.24 -11.51 13.33
C PRO A 155 3.19 -10.83 12.44
N LEU A 156 2.92 -11.46 11.30
CA LEU A 156 1.89 -10.99 10.38
C LEU A 156 0.55 -10.96 11.12
N PRO A 157 -0.16 -9.82 11.15
CA PRO A 157 -1.54 -9.83 11.63
C PRO A 157 -2.34 -10.78 10.73
N PRO A 158 -3.30 -11.56 11.28
CA PRO A 158 -4.12 -12.46 10.49
C PRO A 158 -4.73 -11.64 9.35
N SER A 159 -4.37 -12.01 8.12
CA SER A 159 -4.88 -11.39 6.91
C SER A 159 -6.38 -11.31 7.06
N ALA A 160 -6.94 -10.09 7.09
CA ALA A 160 -8.37 -9.88 7.28
C ALA A 160 -9.06 -10.62 6.13
N GLY A 161 -9.51 -11.84 6.46
CA GLY A 161 -9.93 -12.81 5.49
C GLY A 161 -10.99 -12.18 4.61
N ARG A 162 -10.81 -12.34 3.30
CA ARG A 162 -11.90 -12.30 2.34
C ARG A 162 -13.06 -13.07 2.94
N LYS A 163 -14.02 -12.37 3.57
CA LYS A 163 -15.22 -13.01 4.12
C LYS A 163 -15.85 -13.73 2.92
N PRO A 164 -15.97 -15.07 2.92
CA PRO A 164 -16.70 -15.72 1.86
C PRO A 164 -18.09 -15.09 1.89
N ARG A 165 -18.52 -14.54 0.75
CA ARG A 165 -19.93 -14.18 0.53
C ARG A 165 -20.70 -15.50 0.51
N GLY A 166 -20.92 -16.08 1.69
CA GLY A 166 -21.87 -17.14 1.89
C GLY A 166 -23.24 -16.55 1.64
N GLY A 167 -23.81 -16.87 0.47
CA GLY A 167 -25.23 -16.70 0.25
C GLY A 167 -25.96 -17.44 1.37
N GLN A 168 -26.76 -16.71 2.14
CA GLN A 168 -27.78 -17.29 3.00
C GLN A 168 -28.82 -17.96 2.09
N GLY A 169 -28.55 -19.20 1.68
CA GLY A 169 -29.59 -20.12 1.26
C GLY A 169 -30.24 -20.66 2.51
N LYS A 170 -31.44 -20.17 2.85
CA LYS A 170 -32.34 -20.78 3.83
C LYS A 170 -32.48 -22.28 3.52
N ALA A 171 -31.87 -23.16 4.31
CA ALA A 171 -32.27 -24.56 4.36
C ALA A 171 -33.52 -24.64 5.26
N LYS A 172 -34.67 -24.77 4.60
CA LYS A 172 -35.98 -25.00 5.20
C LYS A 172 -35.94 -26.33 5.97
N ALA A 173 -36.37 -26.29 7.23
CA ALA A 173 -36.58 -27.45 8.07
C ALA A 173 -37.55 -28.44 7.40
N ALA A 174 -37.16 -29.72 7.36
CA ALA A 174 -38.04 -30.84 7.10
C ALA A 174 -37.94 -31.79 8.31
N ALA A 175 -39.05 -31.89 9.04
CA ALA A 175 -39.23 -32.77 10.18
C ALA A 175 -39.25 -34.25 9.75
N PRO A 176 -38.75 -35.20 10.56
CA PRO A 176 -39.12 -36.59 10.41
C PRO A 176 -40.48 -36.83 11.10
N SER A 177 -41.46 -37.16 10.27
CA SER A 177 -42.72 -37.81 10.65
C SER A 177 -42.43 -39.18 11.27
N SER A 178 -42.68 -39.33 12.56
CA SER A 178 -42.89 -40.62 13.21
C SER A 178 -44.40 -40.89 13.23
N ASP A 179 -44.86 -41.64 12.24
CA ASP A 179 -46.20 -42.22 12.23
C ASP A 179 -46.22 -43.49 13.08
N VAL A 180 -47.27 -43.58 13.86
CA VAL A 180 -47.63 -44.64 14.80
C VAL A 180 -48.45 -45.70 14.04
N SER A 181 -48.34 -46.96 14.47
CA SER A 181 -49.31 -48.06 14.32
C SER A 181 -49.00 -49.24 13.38
N ALA A 182 -49.15 -50.40 14.02
CA ALA A 182 -49.76 -51.65 13.56
C ALA A 182 -48.94 -52.61 12.69
N SER A 183 -48.45 -53.69 13.32
CA SER A 183 -49.13 -55.00 13.31
C SER A 183 -48.55 -55.92 14.37
#